data_AF-A0A815XBC4-F1
#
_entry.id   AF-A0A815XBC4-F1
#
_cell.length_a   1.000
_cell.length_b   1.000
_cell.length_c   1.000
_cell.angle_alpha   90.00
_cell.angle_beta   90.00
_cell.angle_gamma   90.00
#
_symmetry.space_group_name_H-M   'P 1'
#
loop_
_entity.id
_entity.type
_entity.pdbx_description
1 polymer ?
#
loop_
_entity_poly.entity_id
_entity_poly.type
_entity_poly.pdbx_seq_one_letter_code
_entity_poly.pdbx_strand_id
1 'polypeptide(L)'
;MYAIKSQSAEYITDVILDILVRCNLDIQHCRGQGYNGVSSMTGHISGVASRIKSLSKKAFYIHCNAHSLDLALQDLIRISPSISAALNITNEIIHFIKDSPKR
;
A
#
# COMPACT_ATOMS: atom_id res chain seq x y z
N MET A 1 -0.64 -10.13 14.86
CA MET A 1 -0.82 -9.07 13.83
C MET A 1 -1.06 -7.75 14.57
N TYR A 2 -0.36 -6.67 14.22
CA TYR A 2 -0.59 -5.37 14.89
C TYR A 2 -2.02 -4.90 14.61
N ALA A 3 -2.80 -4.72 15.67
CA ALA A 3 -4.10 -4.05 15.56
C ALA A 3 -3.84 -2.56 15.38
N ILE A 4 -3.94 -2.08 14.14
CA ILE A 4 -3.78 -0.66 13.83
C ILE A 4 -5.04 0.07 14.33
N LYS A 5 -4.88 0.85 15.39
CA LYS A 5 -6.01 1.57 16.04
C LYS A 5 -6.31 2.93 15.40
N SER A 6 -5.40 3.47 14.60
CA SER A 6 -5.53 4.75 13.92
C SER A 6 -4.87 4.70 12.55
N GLN A 7 -5.44 5.42 11.58
CA GLN A 7 -4.87 5.59 10.24
C GLN A 7 -4.11 6.92 10.09
N SER A 8 -3.85 7.62 11.20
CA SER A 8 -3.04 8.83 11.16
C SER A 8 -1.59 8.51 10.78
N ALA A 9 -0.99 9.40 10.00
CA ALA A 9 0.39 9.24 9.55
C ALA A 9 1.37 9.11 10.73
N GLU A 10 1.13 9.84 11.81
CA GLU A 10 1.91 9.78 13.04
C GLU A 10 1.87 8.38 13.66
N TYR A 11 0.67 7.86 13.92
CA TYR A 11 0.50 6.55 14.52
C TYR A 11 1.13 5.44 13.67
N ILE A 12 0.96 5.50 12.35
CA ILE A 12 1.54 4.52 11.43
C ILE A 12 3.07 4.60 11.45
N THR A 13 3.65 5.80 11.46
CA THR A 13 5.10 5.99 11.61
C THR A 13 5.60 5.36 12.92
N ASP A 14 4.93 5.61 14.05
CA ASP A 14 5.35 5.07 15.34
C ASP A 14 5.32 3.53 15.35
N VAL A 15 4.26 2.94 14.78
CA VAL A 15 4.16 1.49 14.63
C VAL A 15 5.30 0.94 13.75
N ILE A 16 5.65 1.61 12.66
CA ILE A 16 6.77 1.21 11.80
C ILE A 16 8.09 1.23 12.58
N LEU A 17 8.37 2.31 13.32
CA LEU A 17 9.60 2.45 14.10
C LEU A 17 9.71 1.37 15.19
N ASP A 18 8.61 1.13 15.89
CA ASP A 18 8.50 0.09 16.91
C ASP A 18 8.72 -1.32 16.33
N ILE A 19 8.23 -1.59 15.11
CA ILE A 19 8.54 -2.84 14.39
C ILE A 19 10.03 -2.92 14.04
N LEU A 20 10.63 -1.85 13.50
CA LEU A 20 12.07 -1.84 13.16
C LEU A 20 12.94 -2.15 14.38
N VAL A 21 12.64 -1.54 15.53
CA VAL A 21 13.34 -1.79 16.79
C VAL A 21 13.24 -3.26 17.20
N ARG A 22 12.04 -3.86 17.18
CA ARG A 22 11.86 -5.28 17.53
C ARG A 22 12.52 -6.24 16.56
N CYS A 23 12.60 -5.87 15.28
CA CYS A 23 13.34 -6.61 14.28
C CYS A 23 14.85 -6.37 14.35
N ASN A 24 15.31 -5.53 15.28
CA ASN A 24 16.70 -5.12 15.42
C ASN A 24 17.29 -4.50 14.13
N LEU A 25 16.42 -3.77 13.40
CA LEU A 25 16.74 -3.07 12.16
C LEU A 25 16.89 -1.58 12.44
N ASP A 26 18.06 -1.04 12.15
CA ASP A 26 18.30 0.40 12.23
C ASP A 26 17.78 1.11 10.96
N ILE A 27 16.92 2.11 11.16
CA ILE A 27 16.34 2.95 10.11
C ILE A 27 17.41 3.67 9.26
N GLN A 28 18.61 3.89 9.79
CA GLN A 28 19.73 4.46 9.03
C GLN A 28 20.25 3.52 7.93
N HIS A 29 19.97 2.22 8.04
CA HIS A 29 20.28 1.21 7.02
C HIS A 29 19.13 0.98 6.04
N CYS A 30 17.92 1.45 6.32
CA CYS A 30 16.82 1.42 5.37
C CYS A 30 17.13 2.30 4.13
N ARG A 31 16.79 1.79 2.95
CA ARG A 31 17.05 2.44 1.65
C ARG A 31 15.79 2.74 0.85
N GLY A 32 14.70 2.07 1.16
CA GLY A 32 13.43 2.22 0.46
C GLY A 32 12.26 2.18 1.43
N GLN A 33 11.20 2.88 1.05
CA GLN A 33 9.90 2.86 1.69
C GLN A 33 8.84 2.88 0.58
N GLY A 34 7.86 1.98 0.67
CA GLY A 34 6.83 1.82 -0.36
C GLY A 34 5.43 1.94 0.22
N TYR A 35 4.64 2.90 -0.25
CA TYR A 35 3.27 3.12 0.24
C TYR A 35 2.26 3.32 -0.88
N ASN A 36 0.97 3.16 -0.56
CA ASN A 36 -0.12 3.54 -1.45
C ASN A 36 -0.26 5.07 -1.52
N GLY A 37 -1.01 5.58 -2.49
CA GLY A 37 -1.14 7.01 -2.80
C GLY A 37 -1.91 7.84 -1.76
N VAL A 38 -2.35 7.23 -0.66
CA VAL A 38 -3.21 7.89 0.34
C VAL A 38 -2.44 9.03 1.01
N SER A 39 -3.10 10.17 1.22
CA SER A 39 -2.47 11.39 1.73
C SER A 39 -1.79 11.21 3.10
N SER A 40 -2.33 10.36 3.97
CA SER A 40 -1.68 10.02 5.24
C SER A 40 -0.35 9.27 5.06
N MET A 41 -0.17 8.57 3.94
CA MET A 41 1.07 7.86 3.63
C MET A 41 2.05 8.72 2.83
N THR A 42 1.56 9.47 1.84
CA THR A 42 2.39 10.15 0.83
C THR A 42 2.49 11.66 1.01
N GLY A 43 1.73 12.23 1.95
CA GLY A 43 1.67 13.68 2.16
C GLY A 43 3.05 14.28 2.42
N HIS A 44 3.40 15.32 1.65
CA HIS A 44 4.71 15.98 1.72
C HIS A 44 5.00 16.64 3.08
N ILE A 45 3.95 17.07 3.79
CA ILE A 45 4.09 17.78 5.08
C ILE A 45 4.08 16.81 6.25
N SER A 46 3.05 15.97 6.33
CA SER A 46 2.78 15.15 7.53
C SER A 46 2.61 13.66 7.25
N GLY A 47 2.78 13.22 6.00
CA GLY A 47 2.63 11.82 5.61
C GLY A 47 3.76 10.92 6.13
N VAL A 48 3.49 9.62 6.22
CA VAL A 48 4.46 8.61 6.68
C VAL A 48 5.77 8.70 5.88
N ALA A 49 5.68 8.83 4.55
CA ALA A 49 6.83 8.96 3.66
C ALA A 49 7.77 10.10 4.07
N SER A 50 7.20 11.26 4.36
CA SER A 50 7.93 12.46 4.74
C SER A 50 8.54 12.33 6.14
N ARG A 51 7.80 11.73 7.08
CA ARG A 51 8.27 11.46 8.44
C ARG A 51 9.43 10.46 8.47
N ILE A 52 9.35 9.37 7.73
CA ILE A 52 10.45 8.40 7.63
C ILE A 52 11.65 8.99 6.89
N LYS A 53 11.41 9.83 5.86
CA LYS A 53 12.49 10.53 5.14
C LYS A 53 13.23 11.53 6.02
N SER A 54 12.55 12.19 6.96
CA SER A 54 13.20 13.13 7.89
C SER A 54 14.11 12.40 8.89
N LEU A 55 13.75 11.18 9.29
CA LEU A 55 14.56 10.30 10.15
C LEU A 55 15.73 9.67 9.40
N SER A 56 15.52 9.27 8.14
CA SER A 56 16.55 8.69 7.28
C SER A 56 16.44 9.23 5.86
N LYS A 57 17.31 10.19 5.52
CA LYS A 57 17.37 10.78 4.16
C LYS A 57 17.66 9.73 3.08
N LYS A 58 18.18 8.56 3.45
CA LYS A 58 18.52 7.45 2.54
C LYS A 58 17.32 6.55 2.24
N ALA A 59 16.21 6.64 2.97
CA ALA A 59 15.00 5.87 2.71
C ALA A 59 14.17 6.52 1.57
N PHE A 60 14.38 6.08 0.33
CA PHE A 60 13.68 6.61 -0.83
C PHE A 60 12.24 6.12 -0.89
N TYR A 61 11.31 7.06 -1.12
CA TYR A 61 9.91 6.73 -1.30
C TYR A 61 9.66 6.22 -2.72
N ILE A 62 8.94 5.10 -2.81
CA ILE A 62 8.48 4.49 -4.05
C ILE A 62 6.96 4.36 -3.94
N HIS A 63 6.24 4.88 -4.93
CA HIS A 63 4.80 4.72 -5.01
C HIS A 63 4.44 3.27 -5.33
N CYS A 64 3.44 2.71 -4.66
CA CYS A 64 3.03 1.32 -4.86
C CYS A 64 2.48 1.10 -6.28
N ASN A 65 3.21 0.33 -7.10
CA ASN A 65 2.81 0.00 -8.47
C ASN A 65 1.46 -0.73 -8.54
N ALA A 66 1.13 -1.56 -7.54
CA ALA A 66 -0.16 -2.24 -7.50
C ALA A 66 -1.33 -1.24 -7.39
N HIS A 67 -1.15 -0.18 -6.60
CA HIS A 67 -2.14 0.89 -6.49
C HIS A 67 -2.20 1.73 -7.77
N SER A 68 -1.05 2.05 -8.38
CA SER A 68 -1.02 2.72 -9.68
C SER A 68 -1.73 1.93 -10.78
N LEU A 69 -1.54 0.60 -10.80
CA LEU A 69 -2.22 -0.28 -11.72
C LEU A 69 -3.73 -0.32 -11.47
N ASP A 70 -4.14 -0.41 -10.21
CA ASP A 70 -5.56 -0.41 -9.84
C ASP A 70 -6.26 0.89 -10.28
N LEU A 71 -5.64 2.05 -10.08
CA LEU A 71 -6.16 3.33 -10.57
C LEU A 71 -6.27 3.35 -12.10
N ALA A 72 -5.22 2.91 -12.81
CA ALA A 72 -5.25 2.84 -14.27
C ALA A 72 -6.34 1.89 -14.79
N LEU A 73 -6.56 0.76 -14.11
CA LEU A 73 -7.63 -0.18 -14.45
C LEU A 73 -9.01 0.44 -14.21
N GLN A 74 -9.21 1.13 -13.08
CA GLN A 74 -10.47 1.81 -12.80
C GLN A 74 -10.83 2.84 -13.88
N ASP A 75 -9.85 3.59 -14.37
CA ASP A 75 -10.06 4.54 -15.47
C ASP A 75 -10.37 3.81 -16.79
N LEU A 76 -9.65 2.73 -17.11
CA LEU A 76 -9.88 1.94 -18.32
C LEU A 76 -11.26 1.27 -18.33
N ILE A 77 -11.75 0.80 -17.19
CA ILE A 77 -13.10 0.22 -17.04
C ILE A 77 -14.19 1.23 -17.40
N ARG A 78 -13.99 2.50 -17.05
CA ARG A 78 -14.95 3.58 -17.37
C ARG A 78 -15.02 3.88 -18.86
N ILE A 79 -13.91 3.65 -19.58
CA ILE A 79 -13.77 4.00 -21.00
C ILE A 79 -14.09 2.81 -21.90
N SER A 80 -13.75 1.59 -21.49
CA SER A 80 -13.85 0.39 -22.32
C SER A 80 -14.77 -0.67 -21.69
N PRO A 81 -15.98 -0.87 -22.25
CA PRO A 81 -16.88 -1.93 -21.83
C PRO A 81 -16.25 -3.33 -21.94
N SER A 82 -15.36 -3.55 -22.91
CA SER A 82 -14.66 -4.84 -23.07
C SER A 82 -13.73 -5.16 -21.90
N ILE A 83 -13.03 -4.16 -21.37
CA ILE A 83 -12.17 -4.31 -20.19
C ILE A 83 -13.02 -4.59 -18.95
N SER A 84 -14.14 -3.88 -18.79
CA SER A 84 -15.12 -4.14 -17.72
C SER A 84 -15.64 -5.58 -17.77
N ALA A 85 -16.06 -6.05 -18.94
CA ALA A 85 -16.54 -7.41 -19.14
C ALA A 85 -15.46 -8.45 -18.81
N ALA A 86 -14.22 -8.26 -19.26
CA ALA A 86 -13.12 -9.17 -18.97
C ALA A 86 -12.82 -9.27 -17.46
N LEU A 87 -12.85 -8.15 -16.74
CA LEU A 87 -12.64 -8.14 -15.29
C LEU A 87 -13.82 -8.78 -14.52
N ASN A 88 -15.05 -8.57 -14.97
CA ASN A 88 -16.22 -9.23 -14.39
C ASN A 88 -16.14 -10.75 -14.53
N ILE A 89 -15.84 -11.26 -15.73
CA ILE A 89 -15.65 -12.70 -15.96
C ILE A 89 -14.53 -13.26 -15.07
N THR A 90 -13.43 -12.51 -14.94
CA THR A 90 -12.32 -12.91 -14.06
C THR A 90 -12.78 -13.01 -12.60
N ASN A 91 -13.55 -12.04 -12.11
CA ASN A 91 -14.10 -12.06 -10.76
C ASN A 91 -15.07 -13.23 -10.54
N GLU A 92 -15.95 -13.51 -11.51
CA GLU A 92 -16.86 -14.66 -11.46
C GLU A 92 -16.10 -15.99 -11.36
N ILE A 93 -15.03 -16.16 -12.13
CA ILE A 93 -14.17 -17.35 -12.06
C ILE A 93 -13.51 -17.46 -10.68
N ILE A 94 -13.00 -16.36 -10.13
CA ILE A 94 -12.39 -16.35 -8.79
C ILE A 94 -13.41 -16.75 -7.73
N HIS A 95 -14.63 -16.20 -7.79
CA HIS A 95 -15.71 -16.57 -6.87
C HIS A 95 -16.09 -18.03 -6.99
N PHE A 96 -16.29 -18.53 -8.21
CA PHE A 96 -16.58 -19.94 -8.47
C PHE A 96 -15.51 -20.87 -7.88
N ILE A 97 -14.22 -20.53 -8.04
CA ILE A 97 -13.12 -21.33 -7.47
C ILE A 97 -13.12 -21.27 -5.94
N LYS A 98 -13.34 -20.08 -5.34
CA LYS A 98 -13.37 -19.91 -3.87
C LYS A 98 -14.54 -20.62 -3.20
N ASP A 99 -15.68 -20.67 -3.87
CA ASP A 99 -16.90 -21.33 -3.39
C ASP A 99 -16.87 -22.85 -3.67
N SER A 100 -15.86 -23.33 -4.41
CA SER A 100 -15.67 -24.76 -4.62
C SER A 100 -15.36 -25.46 -3.28
N PRO A 101 -16.00 -26.60 -2.97
CA PRO A 101 -15.88 -27.30 -1.69
C PRO A 101 -14.50 -27.95 -1.41
N LYS A 102 -13.42 -27.48 -2.05
CA LYS A 102 -12.04 -27.91 -1.79
C LYS A 102 -11.22 -26.78 -1.19
N ARG A 103 -11.35 -26.58 0.11
CA ARG A 103 -10.34 -25.99 1.01
C ARG A 103 -10.37 -26.70 2.35
#